data_AF-A0ABD5LZV6-F1
#
_entry.id   AF-A0ABD5LZV6-F1
#
_cell.length_a   1.000
_cell.length_b   1.000
_cell.length_c   1.000
_cell.angle_alpha   90.00
_cell.angle_beta   90.00
_cell.angle_gamma   90.00
#
_symmetry.space_group_name_H-M   'P 1'
#
loop_
_entity.id
_entity.type
_entity.pdbx_description
1 polymer ?
#
loop_
_entity_poly.entity_id
_entity_poly.type
_entity_poly.pdbx_seq_one_letter_code
_entity_poly.pdbx_strand_id
1 'polypeptide(L)'
;MILYKNQHVTDVIAKLNQQDNLFNIDNLSLRYEKGLIKLAGQWNSETKTLNIEDATLSGILYTLPEQWLSFFAKPIEQDVKSINIKQLSLNQSILIDINPSFLFNLPA
;
A
#
# COMPACT_ATOMS: atom_id res chain seq x y z
N MET A 1 16.31 -13.70 4.37
CA MET A 1 15.43 -13.15 5.43
C MET A 1 15.58 -11.64 5.39
N ILE A 2 14.51 -10.89 5.10
CA ILE A 2 14.53 -9.43 5.06
C ILE A 2 13.89 -8.93 6.37
N LEU A 3 14.59 -8.02 7.07
CA LEU A 3 14.16 -7.44 8.34
C LEU A 3 13.71 -5.99 8.12
N TYR A 4 12.45 -5.68 8.44
CA TYR A 4 11.96 -4.30 8.49
C TYR A 4 11.23 -4.07 9.82
N LYS A 5 11.72 -3.13 10.64
CA LYS A 5 11.15 -2.78 11.96
C LYS A 5 10.81 -4.00 12.84
N ASN A 6 11.76 -4.94 12.98
CA ASN A 6 11.60 -6.17 13.77
C ASN A 6 10.48 -7.12 13.29
N GLN A 7 10.01 -6.98 12.05
CA GLN A 7 9.10 -7.95 11.44
C GLN A 7 9.87 -8.81 10.45
N HIS A 8 9.75 -10.13 10.63
CA HIS A 8 10.40 -11.10 9.77
C HIS A 8 9.49 -11.39 8.58
N VAL A 9 9.98 -11.04 7.39
CA VAL A 9 9.38 -11.49 6.14
C VAL A 9 9.80 -12.94 5.94
N THR A 10 8.83 -13.85 5.94
CA THR A 10 9.05 -15.29 5.80
C THR A 10 9.07 -15.69 4.34
N ASP A 11 8.14 -15.16 3.55
CA ASP A 11 7.94 -15.56 2.16
C ASP A 11 7.69 -14.35 1.28
N VAL A 12 8.28 -14.38 0.09
CA VAL A 12 8.07 -13.42 -0.98
C VAL A 12 7.79 -14.19 -2.26
N ILE A 13 6.62 -13.97 -2.85
CA ILE A 13 6.22 -14.55 -4.13
C ILE A 13 5.86 -13.41 -5.06
N ALA A 14 6.54 -13.32 -6.20
CA ALA A 14 6.26 -12.32 -7.22
C ALA A 14 6.14 -12.98 -8.59
N LYS A 15 5.05 -12.70 -9.28
CA LYS A 15 4.85 -13.01 -10.69
C LYS A 15 4.71 -11.69 -11.44
N LEU A 16 5.71 -11.39 -12.23
CA LEU A 16 5.86 -10.13 -12.94
C LEU A 16 6.03 -10.42 -14.42
N ASN A 17 5.47 -9.58 -15.28
CA ASN A 17 5.72 -9.64 -16.71
C ASN A 17 5.81 -8.21 -17.26
N GLN A 18 6.48 -8.05 -18.39
CA GLN A 18 6.63 -6.75 -19.03
C GLN A 18 6.22 -6.86 -20.49
N GLN A 19 5.47 -5.88 -20.94
CA GLN A 19 5.09 -5.68 -22.33
C GLN A 19 5.21 -4.19 -22.64
N ASP A 20 6.17 -3.83 -23.49
CA ASP A 20 6.45 -2.45 -23.88
C ASP A 20 6.65 -1.52 -22.65
N ASN A 21 5.81 -0.49 -22.54
CA ASN A 21 5.80 0.48 -21.44
C ASN A 21 5.02 -0.01 -20.21
N LEU A 22 4.46 -1.22 -20.25
CA LEU A 22 3.64 -1.80 -19.20
C LEU A 22 4.41 -2.86 -18.45
N PHE A 23 4.58 -2.66 -17.15
CA PHE A 23 5.11 -3.63 -16.23
C PHE A 23 3.95 -4.17 -15.37
N ASN A 24 3.53 -5.39 -15.65
CA ASN A 24 2.45 -6.05 -14.96
C ASN A 24 2.96 -6.78 -13.72
N ILE A 25 2.24 -6.58 -12.63
CA ILE A 25 2.36 -7.29 -11.37
C ILE A 25 1.15 -8.22 -11.30
N ASP A 26 1.27 -9.41 -11.90
CA ASP A 26 0.17 -10.39 -11.91
C ASP A 26 -0.20 -10.80 -10.47
N ASN A 27 0.83 -10.97 -9.63
CA ASN A 27 0.68 -11.24 -8.21
C ASN A 27 1.99 -10.95 -7.47
N LEU A 28 1.93 -10.09 -6.47
CA LEU A 28 2.96 -9.92 -5.46
C LEU A 28 2.35 -10.32 -4.12
N SER A 29 2.98 -11.25 -3.40
CA SER A 29 2.57 -11.65 -2.06
C SER A 29 3.76 -11.68 -1.11
N LEU A 30 3.62 -10.98 0.01
CA LEU A 30 4.61 -10.91 1.08
C LEU A 30 3.97 -11.42 2.37
N ARG A 31 4.52 -12.49 2.94
CA ARG A 31 4.12 -13.02 4.25
C ARG A 31 5.12 -12.59 5.30
N TYR A 32 4.60 -12.17 6.44
CA TYR A 32 5.40 -11.84 7.62
C TYR A 32 4.70 -12.40 8.87
N GLU A 33 5.39 -12.38 10.01
CA GLU A 33 4.94 -13.09 11.23
C GLU A 33 3.49 -12.83 11.64
N LYS A 34 2.99 -11.61 11.41
CA LYS A 34 1.66 -11.18 11.86
C LYS A 34 0.66 -11.04 10.73
N GLY A 35 1.04 -11.27 9.47
CA GLY A 35 0.16 -10.95 8.38
C GLY A 35 0.65 -11.25 6.96
N LEU A 36 -0.08 -10.64 6.03
CA LEU A 36 0.06 -10.88 4.59
C LEU A 36 -0.22 -9.59 3.83
N ILE A 37 0.63 -9.30 2.86
CA ILE A 37 0.42 -8.28 1.85
C ILE A 37 0.22 -8.99 0.52
N LYS A 38 -0.82 -8.62 -0.22
CA LYS A 38 -1.02 -9.02 -1.62
C LYS A 38 -1.24 -7.77 -2.47
N LEU A 39 -0.70 -7.79 -3.68
CA LEU A 39 -0.87 -6.72 -4.64
C LEU A 39 -0.92 -7.30 -6.05
N ALA A 40 -1.87 -6.84 -6.84
CA ALA A 40 -1.92 -7.03 -8.29
C ALA A 40 -2.13 -5.68 -8.97
N GLY A 41 -1.49 -5.47 -10.11
CA GLY A 41 -1.56 -4.18 -10.80
C GLY A 41 -0.62 -4.07 -11.98
N GLN A 42 -0.43 -2.83 -12.43
CA GLN A 42 0.39 -2.50 -13.59
C GLN A 42 1.02 -1.12 -13.40
N TRP A 43 2.32 -1.05 -13.67
CA TRP A 43 3.05 0.20 -13.82
C TRP A 43 3.15 0.56 -15.31
N ASN A 44 2.73 1.76 -15.67
CA ASN A 44 2.95 2.32 -17.00
C ASN A 44 4.08 3.36 -16.92
N SER A 45 5.23 3.05 -17.52
CA SER A 45 6.43 3.90 -17.47
C SER A 45 6.32 5.18 -18.29
N GLU A 46 5.49 5.18 -19.34
CA GLU A 46 5.27 6.32 -20.22
C GLU A 46 4.38 7.36 -19.54
N THR A 47 3.25 6.92 -18.98
CA THR A 47 2.34 7.81 -18.24
C THR A 47 2.81 8.07 -16.82
N LYS A 48 3.79 7.32 -16.34
CA LYS A 48 4.29 7.33 -14.96
C LYS A 48 3.16 7.01 -13.95
N THR A 49 2.27 6.10 -14.30
CA THR A 49 1.09 5.78 -13.50
C THR A 49 1.15 4.34 -12.98
N LEU A 50 0.92 4.18 -11.67
CA LEU A 50 0.74 2.88 -11.04
C LEU A 50 -0.75 2.61 -10.86
N ASN A 51 -1.28 1.63 -11.58
CA ASN A 51 -2.65 1.16 -11.41
C ASN A 51 -2.63 -0.13 -10.57
N ILE A 52 -3.24 -0.09 -9.39
CA ILE A 52 -3.39 -1.21 -8.49
C ILE A 52 -4.83 -1.72 -8.65
N GLU A 53 -4.95 -2.91 -9.23
CA GLU A 53 -6.26 -3.55 -9.42
C GLU A 53 -6.80 -4.09 -8.10
N ASP A 54 -5.94 -4.76 -7.32
CA ASP A 54 -6.26 -5.23 -5.98
C ASP A 54 -5.05 -5.08 -5.06
N ALA A 55 -5.28 -4.53 -3.87
CA ALA A 55 -4.34 -4.58 -2.76
C ALA A 55 -5.03 -5.10 -1.52
N THR A 56 -4.42 -6.10 -0.88
CA THR A 56 -4.87 -6.63 0.40
C THR A 56 -3.78 -6.51 1.44
N LEU A 57 -4.11 -5.88 2.55
CA LEU A 57 -3.24 -5.65 3.69
C LEU A 57 -3.84 -6.32 4.93
N SER A 58 -3.20 -7.40 5.39
CA SER A 58 -3.68 -8.18 6.53
C SER A 58 -2.71 -8.14 7.70
N GLY A 59 -3.25 -8.07 8.92
CA GLY A 59 -2.48 -8.17 10.16
C GLY A 59 -1.59 -6.96 10.45
N ILE A 60 -1.90 -5.79 9.87
CA ILE A 60 -1.13 -4.57 10.09
C ILE A 60 -1.57 -3.93 11.40
N LEU A 61 -0.62 -3.66 12.28
CA LEU A 61 -0.79 -2.73 13.41
C LEU A 61 0.15 -1.56 13.20
N TYR A 62 -0.40 -0.38 12.90
CA TYR A 62 0.41 0.79 12.57
C TYR A 62 -0.18 2.08 13.15
N THR A 63 0.67 2.82 13.86
CA THR A 63 0.37 4.19 14.28
C THR A 63 0.77 5.14 13.16
N LEU A 64 -0.21 5.89 12.66
CA LEU A 64 0.00 6.89 11.62
C LEU A 64 0.87 8.02 12.18
N PRO A 65 1.84 8.55 11.39
CA PRO A 65 2.57 9.75 11.76
C PRO A 65 1.63 10.94 11.98
N GLU A 66 1.98 11.86 12.87
CA GLU A 66 1.14 13.02 13.23
C GLU A 66 0.66 13.83 12.00
N GLN A 67 1.51 13.97 10.98
CA GLN A 67 1.24 14.75 9.76
C GLN A 67 0.80 13.89 8.58
N TRP A 68 0.27 12.68 8.81
CA TRP A 68 -0.07 11.74 7.72
C TRP A 68 -1.05 12.35 6.71
N LEU A 69 -2.10 13.04 7.17
CA LEU A 69 -3.11 13.62 6.28
C LEU A 69 -2.51 14.71 5.39
N SER A 70 -1.69 15.59 5.96
CA SER A 70 -0.97 16.61 5.20
C SER A 70 0.01 15.99 4.21
N PHE A 71 0.63 14.87 4.56
CA PHE A 71 1.48 14.11 3.64
C PHE A 71 0.70 13.59 2.44
N PHE A 72 -0.50 13.03 2.63
CA PHE A 72 -1.35 12.58 1.51
C PHE A 72 -1.92 13.73 0.67
N ALA A 73 -2.07 14.93 1.25
CA ALA A 73 -2.52 16.12 0.53
C ALA A 73 -1.41 16.77 -0.32
N LYS A 74 -0.13 16.43 -0.09
CA LYS A 74 0.97 16.93 -0.92
C LYS A 74 0.87 16.32 -2.32
N PRO A 75 1.16 17.10 -3.37
CA PRO A 75 1.31 16.53 -4.70
C PRO A 75 2.44 15.49 -4.65
N ILE A 76 2.30 14.42 -5.43
CA ILE A 76 3.36 13.42 -5.55
C ILE A 76 4.58 14.10 -6.16
N GLU A 77 5.62 14.26 -5.36
CA GLU A 77 6.95 14.66 -5.82
C GLU A 77 7.62 13.40 -6.40
N GLN A 78 8.25 13.51 -7.58
CA GLN A 78 9.05 12.47 -8.29
C GLN A 78 8.35 11.68 -9.42
N ASP A 79 9.01 10.59 -9.88
CA ASP A 79 8.78 9.81 -11.10
C ASP A 79 7.44 9.08 -11.22
N VAL A 80 6.54 9.24 -10.26
CA VAL A 80 5.17 8.69 -10.30
C VAL A 80 4.21 9.86 -10.41
N LYS A 81 3.49 9.97 -11.52
CA LYS A 81 2.48 11.02 -11.73
C LYS A 81 1.14 10.69 -11.06
N SER A 82 0.79 9.42 -10.96
CA SER A 82 -0.50 8.99 -10.42
C SER A 82 -0.42 7.57 -9.84
N ILE A 83 -1.17 7.35 -8.77
CA ILE A 83 -1.42 6.04 -8.20
C ILE A 83 -2.93 5.87 -8.13
N ASN A 84 -3.45 4.90 -8.86
CA ASN A 84 -4.87 4.57 -8.85
C ASN A 84 -5.04 3.23 -8.15
N ILE A 85 -5.96 3.16 -7.18
CA ILE A 85 -6.27 1.93 -6.46
C ILE A 85 -7.74 1.64 -6.68
N LYS A 86 -8.04 0.52 -7.34
CA LYS A 86 -9.40 0.10 -7.64
C LYS A 86 -10.05 -0.60 -6.45
N GLN A 87 -9.29 -1.48 -5.80
CA GLN A 87 -9.75 -2.19 -4.60
C GLN A 87 -8.64 -2.24 -3.56
N LEU A 88 -8.99 -1.82 -2.34
CA LEU A 88 -8.13 -1.92 -1.16
C LEU A 88 -8.89 -2.67 -0.05
N SER A 89 -8.33 -3.77 0.41
CA SER A 89 -8.88 -4.60 1.48
C SER A 89 -7.97 -4.60 2.71
N LEU A 90 -8.52 -4.27 3.88
CA LEU A 90 -7.84 -4.31 5.16
C LEU A 90 -8.46 -5.41 6.03
N ASN A 91 -7.68 -6.44 6.37
CA ASN A 91 -8.18 -7.59 7.13
C ASN A 91 -7.44 -7.73 8.46
N GLN A 92 -8.17 -7.78 9.58
CA GLN A 92 -7.55 -7.93 10.91
C GLN A 92 -6.43 -6.91 11.14
N SER A 93 -6.62 -5.70 10.59
CA SER A 93 -5.65 -4.62 10.59
C SER A 93 -6.19 -3.45 11.42
N ILE A 94 -5.30 -2.81 12.18
CA ILE A 94 -5.60 -1.63 12.99
C ILE A 94 -4.66 -0.51 12.55
N LEU A 95 -5.24 0.57 12.05
CA LEU A 95 -4.55 1.83 11.80
C LEU A 95 -4.96 2.81 12.88
N ILE A 96 -3.98 3.36 13.58
CA ILE A 96 -4.20 4.26 14.72
C ILE A 96 -3.84 5.66 14.26
N ASP A 97 -4.84 6.52 14.07
CA ASP A 97 -4.62 7.96 13.99
C ASP A 97 -4.43 8.51 15.42
N ILE A 98 -3.38 9.29 15.61
CA ILE A 98 -3.05 9.95 16.88
C ILE A 98 -3.26 11.46 16.82
N ASN A 99 -3.75 11.98 15.68
CA ASN A 99 -4.02 13.41 15.55
C ASN A 99 -5.14 13.82 16.54
N PRO A 100 -4.84 14.69 17.52
CA PRO A 100 -5.82 15.07 18.54
C PRO A 100 -6.95 15.95 17.97
N SER A 101 -6.79 16.49 16.76
CA SER A 101 -7.77 17.32 16.07
C SER A 101 -8.70 16.53 15.14
N PHE A 102 -8.66 15.19 15.17
CA PHE A 102 -9.50 14.37 14.30
C PHE A 102 -10.98 14.50 14.69
N LEU A 103 -11.76 15.22 13.89
CA LEU A 103 -13.19 15.41 14.09
C LEU A 103 -13.96 14.23 13.51
N PHE A 104 -14.22 13.19 14.30
CA PHE A 104 -15.34 12.29 14.01
C PHE A 104 -16.62 13.07 14.31
N ASN A 105 -17.20 13.73 13.30
CA ASN A 105 -18.59 14.14 13.39
C ASN A 105 -19.43 12.86 13.37
N LEU A 106 -19.75 12.33 14.54
CA LEU A 106 -20.80 11.33 14.68
C LEU A 106 -22.13 12.04 14.40
N PRO A 107 -22.95 11.57 13.43
CA PRO A 107 -24.32 12.05 13.35
C PRO A 107 -25.02 11.70 14.67
N ALA A 108 -25.70 12.71 15.25
CA ALA A 108 -26.51 12.59 16.46
C ALA A 108 -27.75 11.71 16.25
#